data_AF-A0A920IY12-F1
#
_entry.id   AF-A0A920IY12-F1
#
_cell.length_a   1.000
_cell.length_b   1.000
_cell.length_c   1.000
_cell.angle_alpha   90.00
_cell.angle_beta   90.00
_cell.angle_gamma   90.00
#
_symmetry.space_group_name_H-M   'P 1'
#
loop_
_entity.id
_entity.type
_entity.pdbx_description
1 polymer ?
#
loop_
_entity_poly.entity_id
_entity_poly.type
_entity_poly.pdbx_seq_one_letter_code
_entity_poly.pdbx_strand_id
1 'polypeptide(L)' 'MEMVENLVAFVAKEVNGTTKIKISEDKFIDLAPPWDRIDLRETIIKNTGIDFLEVKNNNLLAEK' A
#
# COMPACT_ATOMS: atom_id res chain seq x y z
N MET A 1 12.39 3.04 -1.73
CA MET A 1 12.41 2.84 -3.18
C MET A 1 12.50 4.22 -3.78
N GLU A 2 13.64 4.86 -3.57
CA GLU A 2 13.76 6.32 -3.63
C GLU A 2 13.50 6.87 -5.03
N MET A 3 14.00 6.20 -6.06
CA MET A 3 13.79 6.62 -7.45
C MET A 3 12.31 6.61 -7.85
N VAL A 4 11.55 5.59 -7.46
CA VAL A 4 10.13 5.45 -7.81
C VAL A 4 9.27 6.46 -7.04
N GLU A 5 9.52 6.58 -5.74
CA GLU A 5 8.87 7.55 -4.86
C GLU A 5 9.07 8.98 -5.40
N ASN A 6 10.31 9.33 -5.80
CA ASN A 6 10.63 10.63 -6.37
C ASN A 6 10.02 10.85 -7.75
N LEU A 7 9.99 9.83 -8.63
CA LEU A 7 9.36 9.92 -9.95
C LEU A 7 7.87 10.23 -9.82
N VAL A 8 7.17 9.49 -8.95
CA VAL A 8 5.72 9.65 -8.77
C VAL A 8 5.40 10.99 -8.11
N ALA A 9 6.16 11.40 -7.10
CA ALA A 9 5.99 12.71 -6.47
C ALA A 9 6.23 13.87 -7.44
N PHE A 10 7.23 13.74 -8.32
CA PHE A 10 7.50 14.72 -9.37
C PHE A 10 6.34 14.82 -10.36
N VAL A 11 5.86 13.70 -10.91
CA VAL A 11 4.73 13.69 -11.85
C VAL A 11 3.45 14.24 -11.20
N ALA A 12 3.16 13.87 -9.95
CA ALA A 12 2.00 14.39 -9.23
C ALA A 12 2.07 15.91 -9.07
N LYS A 13 3.25 16.45 -8.76
CA LYS A 13 3.46 17.89 -8.63
C LYS A 13 3.38 18.62 -9.97
N GLU A 14 3.92 18.06 -11.04
CA GLU A 14 3.88 18.68 -12.37
C GLU A 14 2.47 18.71 -12.97
N VAL A 15 1.69 17.64 -12.79
CA VAL A 15 0.34 17.53 -13.39
C VAL A 15 -0.73 18.20 -12.52
N ASN A 16 -0.67 17.98 -11.20
CA ASN A 16 -1.73 18.37 -10.27
C ASN A 16 -1.32 19.55 -9.37
N GLY A 17 -0.07 19.99 -9.41
CA GLY A 17 0.47 21.06 -8.54
C GLY A 17 0.68 20.64 -7.08
N THR A 18 0.19 19.47 -6.68
CA THR A 18 0.23 18.95 -5.31
C THR A 18 0.41 17.44 -5.31
N THR A 19 1.06 16.92 -4.27
CA THR A 19 1.17 15.47 -4.02
C THR A 19 -0.12 14.88 -3.45
N LYS A 20 -1.07 15.71 -3.00
CA LYS A 20 -2.37 15.29 -2.47
C LYS A 20 -3.40 15.19 -3.57
N ILE A 21 -3.72 13.96 -3.97
CA ILE A 21 -4.69 13.66 -5.02
C ILE A 21 -6.04 13.31 -4.39
N LYS A 22 -7.11 13.94 -4.89
CA LYS A 22 -8.48 13.58 -4.54
C LYS A 22 -8.95 12.44 -5.45
N ILE A 23 -9.21 11.26 -4.89
CA ILE A 23 -9.68 10.07 -5.64
C ILE A 23 -11.22 9.97 -5.60
N SER A 24 -11.86 10.45 -4.55
CA SER A 24 -13.32 10.47 -4.40
C SER A 24 -13.74 11.68 -3.56
N GLU A 25 -15.03 11.96 -3.43
CA GLU A 25 -15.53 13.13 -2.67
C GLU A 25 -14.89 13.26 -1.28
N ASP A 26 -14.69 12.13 -0.59
CA ASP A 26 -14.15 12.06 0.77
C ASP A 26 -12.76 11.40 0.89
N LYS A 27 -12.10 11.07 -0.23
CA LYS A 27 -10.81 10.35 -0.20
C LYS A 27 -9.68 11.16 -0.83
N PHE A 28 -8.69 11.46 -0.01
CA PHE A 28 -7.43 12.07 -0.40
C PHE A 28 -6.30 11.07 -0.20
N ILE A 29 -5.42 10.95 -1.19
CA ILE A 29 -4.19 10.18 -1.11
C ILE A 29 -3.03 11.16 -1.18
N ASP A 30 -2.09 11.05 -0.25
CA ASP A 30 -0.83 11.80 -0.30
C ASP A 30 0.25 10.92 -0.92
N LEU A 31 0.79 11.37 -2.05
CA LEU A 31 1.90 10.72 -2.75
C LEU A 31 3.26 11.29 -2.32
N ALA A 32 3.32 12.11 -1.26
CA ALA A 32 4.57 12.64 -0.74
C ALA A 32 5.49 11.50 -0.24
N PRO A 33 6.76 11.50 -0.64
CA PRO A 33 7.76 10.61 -0.07
C PRO A 33 8.16 11.06 1.34
N PRO A 34 8.61 10.15 2.21
CA PRO A 34 8.74 8.71 2.00
C PRO A 34 7.41 7.96 2.16
N TRP A 35 7.19 6.92 1.36
CA TRP A 35 6.02 6.05 1.53
C TRP A 35 6.24 5.02 2.65
N ASP A 36 5.16 4.69 3.36
CA ASP A 36 5.18 3.62 4.35
C ASP A 36 5.51 2.28 3.69
N ARG A 37 6.59 1.66 4.16
CA ARG A 37 7.03 0.34 3.72
C ARG A 37 6.39 -0.69 4.63
N ILE A 38 5.39 -1.38 4.11
CA ILE A 38 4.73 -2.47 4.81
C ILE A 38 5.29 -3.80 4.32
N ASP A 39 5.63 -4.69 5.25
CA ASP A 39 5.93 -6.08 4.92
C ASP A 39 4.61 -6.83 4.73
N LEU A 40 4.48 -7.54 3.61
CA LEU A 40 3.26 -8.25 3.24
C LEU A 40 2.89 -9.31 4.29
N ARG A 41 3.87 -10.07 4.78
CA ARG A 41 3.65 -11.14 5.76
C ARG A 41 3.25 -10.56 7.10
N GLU A 42 3.98 -9.56 7.59
CA GLU A 42 3.62 -8.93 8.86
C GLU A 42 2.23 -8.29 8.81
N THR A 43 1.89 -7.63 7.71
CA THR A 43 0.62 -6.93 7.56
C THR A 43 -0.55 -7.90 7.49
N ILE A 44 -0.38 -9.04 6.81
CA ILE A 44 -1.40 -10.09 6.77
C ILE A 44 -1.54 -10.72 8.16
N ILE A 45 -0.45 -11.09 8.82
CA ILE A 45 -0.51 -11.66 10.18
C ILE A 45 -1.18 -10.68 11.16
N LYS A 46 -0.88 -9.37 11.09
CA LYS A 46 -1.50 -8.35 11.95
C LYS A 46 -3.00 -8.19 11.71
N ASN A 47 -3.45 -8.22 10.45
CA ASN A 47 -4.85 -7.95 10.11
C ASN A 47 -5.74 -9.19 10.10
N THR A 48 -5.20 -10.37 9.81
CA THR A 48 -5.98 -11.61 9.64
C THR A 48 -5.51 -12.74 10.54
N GLY A 49 -4.31 -12.66 11.15
CA GLY A 49 -3.72 -13.74 11.93
C GLY A 49 -3.26 -14.94 11.10
N ILE A 50 -3.25 -14.81 9.78
CA ILE A 50 -2.90 -15.89 8.85
C ILE A 50 -1.46 -15.68 8.38
N ASP A 51 -0.62 -16.69 8.53
CA ASP A 51 0.70 -16.72 7.93
C ASP A 51 0.67 -17.51 6.61
N PHE A 52 0.73 -16.81 5.48
CA PHE A 52 0.64 -17.44 4.17
C PHE A 52 1.83 -18.36 3.84
N LEU A 53 2.97 -18.25 4.54
CA LEU A 53 4.10 -19.17 4.36
C LEU A 53 3.88 -20.51 5.07
N GLU A 54 3.05 -20.53 6.11
CA GLU A 54 2.73 -21.76 6.84
C GLU A 54 1.51 -22.48 6.24
N VAL A 55 0.61 -21.75 5.56
CA VAL A 55 -0.57 -22.32 4.91
C VAL A 55 -0.18 -23.01 3.60
N LYS A 56 0.12 -24.31 3.69
CA LYS A 56 0.45 -25.17 2.52
C LYS A 56 -0.76 -25.64 1.70
N ASN A 57 -1.99 -25.51 2.21
CA ASN A 57 -3.21 -26.02 1.58
C ASN A 57 -4.36 -24.99 1.60
N ASN A 58 -4.92 -24.70 0.42
CA ASN A 58 -6.01 -23.74 0.22
C ASN A 58 -7.29 -24.04 1.04
N ASN A 59 -7.51 -25.30 1.44
CA ASN A 59 -8.71 -25.69 2.18
C ASN A 59 -8.80 -25.09 3.59
N LEU A 60 -7.70 -24.60 4.16
CA LEU A 60 -7.67 -24.01 5.51
C LEU A 60 -8.10 -22.54 5.56
N LEU A 61 -8.17 -21.86 4.42
CA LEU A 61 -8.58 -20.45 4.35
C LEU A 61 -10.10 -20.26 4.27
N ALA A 62 -10.83 -21.31 3.90
CA ALA A 62 -12.28 -21.26 3.72
C ALA A 62 -13.08 -21.40 5.03
N GLU A 63 -12.44 -21.83 6.12
CA GLU A 63 -13.09 -22.12 7.41
C GLU A 63 -12.84 -21.06 8.50
N LYS A 64 -12.14 -19.95 8.18
CA LYS A 64 -11.87 -18.86 9.13
C LYS A 64 -12.40 -17.52 8.66
#